data_AF-A0A8F7YGR2-F1
#
_entry.id   AF-A0A8F7YGR2-F1
#
_cell.length_a   1.000
_cell.length_b   1.000
_cell.length_c   1.000
_cell.angle_alpha   90.00
_cell.angle_beta   90.00
_cell.angle_gamma   90.00
#
_symmetry.space_group_name_H-M   'P 1'
#
loop_
_entity.id
_entity.type
_entity.pdbx_description
1 polymer ?
#
loop_
_entity_poly.entity_id
_entity_poly.type
_entity_poly.pdbx_seq_one_letter_code
_entity_poly.pdbx_strand_id
1 'polypeptide(L)'
;MQIVKSRIVTQLKKRGLLVSVILLTGCSLPPAIPVIGAYYPDWLFCIIAGVILTLVTRRVMLRKYQTPPLAGVIYTALFALYSMLFWLVFF
;
A
#
# COMPACT_ATOMS: atom_id res chain seq x y z
N MET A 1 34.25 -25.23 4.75
CA MET A 1 33.28 -24.19 5.18
C MET A 1 33.08 -23.11 4.09
N GLN A 2 32.46 -23.43 2.94
CA GLN A 2 32.22 -22.45 1.84
C GLN A 2 30.78 -22.49 1.29
N ILE A 3 30.04 -23.58 1.55
CA ILE A 3 28.70 -23.84 0.99
C ILE A 3 27.60 -22.97 1.64
N VAL A 4 27.80 -22.53 2.89
CA VAL A 4 26.78 -21.77 3.65
C VAL A 4 26.66 -20.32 3.15
N LYS A 5 27.77 -19.68 2.77
CA LYS A 5 27.76 -18.29 2.26
C LYS A 5 26.92 -18.15 0.99
N SER A 6 27.06 -19.10 0.05
CA SER A 6 26.35 -19.08 -1.24
C SER A 6 24.82 -19.10 -1.10
N ARG A 7 24.30 -19.86 -0.13
CA ARG A 7 22.85 -19.94 0.15
C ARG A 7 22.29 -18.62 0.69
N ILE A 8 23.07 -17.92 1.51
CA ILE A 8 22.68 -16.62 2.09
C ILE A 8 22.65 -15.54 1.01
N VAL A 9 23.67 -15.49 0.13
CA VAL A 9 23.72 -14.50 -0.96
C VAL A 9 22.60 -14.71 -1.98
N THR A 10 22.27 -15.97 -2.32
CA THR A 10 21.14 -16.28 -3.22
C THR A 10 19.78 -15.96 -2.61
N GLN A 11 19.60 -16.16 -1.30
CA GLN A 11 18.37 -15.78 -0.59
C GLN A 11 18.22 -14.25 -0.46
N LEU A 12 19.32 -13.52 -0.25
CA LEU A 12 19.31 -12.06 -0.19
C LEU A 12 19.04 -11.45 -1.58
N LYS A 13 19.62 -12.02 -2.65
CA LYS A 13 19.33 -11.64 -4.03
C LYS A 13 17.89 -11.94 -4.43
N LYS A 14 17.35 -13.10 -4.02
CA LYS A 14 15.92 -13.44 -4.22
C LYS A 14 14.99 -12.50 -3.47
N ARG A 15 15.30 -12.15 -2.22
CA ARG A 15 14.54 -11.17 -1.45
C ARG A 15 14.60 -9.77 -2.07
N GLY A 16 15.79 -9.32 -2.47
CA GLY A 16 15.96 -8.04 -3.17
C GLY A 16 15.22 -8.02 -4.51
N LEU A 17 15.23 -9.13 -5.25
CA LEU A 17 14.48 -9.27 -6.50
C LEU A 17 12.97 -9.30 -6.26
N LEU A 18 12.48 -10.00 -5.23
CA LEU A 18 11.07 -10.04 -4.85
C LEU A 18 10.58 -8.65 -4.42
N VAL A 19 11.34 -7.95 -3.58
CA VAL A 19 11.05 -6.57 -3.19
C VAL A 19 11.04 -5.66 -4.41
N SER A 20 12.01 -5.80 -5.32
CA SER A 20 12.05 -5.01 -6.55
C SER A 20 10.87 -5.32 -7.47
N VAL A 21 10.47 -6.59 -7.62
CA VAL A 21 9.32 -6.98 -8.44
C VAL A 21 8.03 -6.41 -7.84
N ILE A 22 7.84 -6.49 -6.52
CA ILE A 22 6.70 -5.90 -5.82
C ILE A 22 6.70 -4.36 -5.92
N LEU A 23 7.88 -3.71 -5.95
CA LEU A 23 7.98 -2.27 -6.18
C LEU A 23 7.69 -1.90 -7.65
N LEU A 24 8.01 -2.76 -8.61
CA LEU A 24 7.83 -2.50 -10.05
C LEU A 24 6.41 -2.86 -10.56
N THR A 25 5.59 -3.61 -9.82
CA THR A 25 4.20 -3.91 -10.24
C THR A 25 3.34 -2.66 -10.34
N GLY A 26 3.69 -1.58 -9.63
CA GLY A 26 3.03 -0.27 -9.75
C GLY A 26 3.49 0.60 -10.93
N CYS A 27 4.45 0.15 -11.74
CA CYS A 27 4.91 0.87 -12.94
C CYS A 27 4.08 0.55 -14.21
N SER A 28 2.84 0.12 -14.05
CA SER A 28 1.88 -0.06 -15.14
C SER A 28 1.10 1.24 -15.40
N LEU A 29 0.70 1.47 -16.67
CA LEU A 29 -0.19 2.60 -16.98
C LEU A 29 -1.50 2.42 -16.21
N PRO A 30 -1.99 3.46 -15.49
CA PRO A 30 -3.24 3.38 -14.73
C PRO A 30 -4.38 2.96 -15.67
N PRO A 31 -4.97 1.76 -15.50
CA PRO A 31 -6.04 1.32 -16.37
C PRO A 31 -7.26 2.20 -16.13
N ALA A 32 -7.68 2.89 -17.19
CA ALA A 32 -8.85 3.76 -17.15
C ALA A 32 -10.12 2.90 -17.13
N ILE A 33 -10.86 2.94 -16.03
CA ILE A 33 -12.11 2.18 -15.85
C ILE A 33 -13.25 3.02 -16.45
N PRO A 34 -13.98 2.51 -17.46
CA PRO A 34 -15.13 3.22 -17.99
C PRO A 34 -16.29 3.16 -16.99
N VAL A 35 -16.73 4.31 -16.49
CA VAL A 35 -17.89 4.44 -15.59
C VAL A 35 -18.84 5.49 -16.18
N ILE A 36 -20.06 5.07 -16.52
CA ILE A 36 -21.17 5.94 -16.96
C ILE A 36 -20.73 6.93 -18.07
N GLY A 37 -20.03 6.42 -19.09
CA GLY A 37 -19.61 7.23 -20.25
C GLY A 37 -18.38 8.13 -20.04
N ALA A 38 -17.73 8.08 -18.87
CA ALA A 38 -16.47 8.76 -18.59
C ALA A 38 -15.39 7.77 -18.12
N TYR A 39 -14.14 8.04 -18.46
CA TYR A 39 -13.00 7.22 -18.06
C TYR A 39 -12.42 7.76 -16.76
N TYR A 40 -12.59 7.01 -15.67
CA TYR A 40 -12.00 7.37 -14.39
C TYR A 40 -10.74 6.54 -14.14
N PRO A 41 -9.65 7.19 -13.75
CA PRO A 41 -8.42 6.50 -13.43
C PRO A 41 -8.53 5.78 -12.07
N ASP A 42 -7.88 4.63 -11.96
CA ASP A 42 -7.95 3.69 -10.83
C ASP A 42 -7.55 4.26 -9.46
N TRP A 43 -6.47 5.03 -9.41
CA TRP A 43 -6.00 5.76 -8.23
C TRP A 43 -7.09 6.57 -7.50
N LEU A 44 -8.13 7.06 -8.20
CA LEU A 44 -9.27 7.75 -7.55
C LEU A 44 -10.06 6.78 -6.67
N PHE A 45 -10.33 5.57 -7.15
CA PHE A 45 -11.01 4.55 -6.35
C PHE A 45 -10.14 4.10 -5.18
N CYS A 46 -8.83 3.95 -5.38
CA CYS A 46 -7.88 3.61 -4.32
C CYS A 46 -7.85 4.68 -3.21
N ILE A 47 -7.84 5.97 -3.58
CA ILE A 47 -7.92 7.08 -2.62
C ILE A 47 -9.24 7.03 -1.85
N ILE A 48 -10.38 6.86 -2.53
CA ILE A 48 -11.69 6.81 -1.87
C ILE A 48 -11.74 5.66 -0.86
N ALA A 49 -11.31 4.46 -1.26
CA ALA A 49 -11.23 3.30 -0.36
C ALA A 49 -10.26 3.53 0.82
N GLY A 50 -9.09 4.11 0.55
CA GLY A 50 -8.09 4.47 1.56
C GLY A 50 -8.62 5.47 2.59
N VAL A 51 -9.39 6.47 2.15
CA VAL A 51 -10.03 7.46 3.04
C VAL A 51 -11.07 6.77 3.92
N ILE A 52 -11.92 5.92 3.35
CA ILE A 52 -12.95 5.19 4.11
C ILE A 52 -12.28 4.34 5.20
N LEU A 53 -11.24 3.58 4.86
CA LEU A 53 -10.52 2.74 5.82
C LEU A 53 -9.83 3.56 6.93
N THR A 54 -9.23 4.70 6.59
CA THR A 54 -8.62 5.59 7.61
C THR A 54 -9.63 6.25 8.52
N LEU A 55 -10.79 6.64 8.00
CA LEU A 55 -11.87 7.15 8.84
C LEU A 55 -12.38 6.07 9.80
N VAL A 56 -12.57 4.83 9.33
CA VAL A 56 -12.97 3.70 10.18
C VAL A 56 -11.93 3.43 11.27
N THR A 57 -10.65 3.34 10.93
CA THR A 57 -9.58 3.13 11.93
C THR A 57 -9.47 4.29 12.90
N ARG A 58 -9.59 5.54 12.44
CA ARG A 58 -9.61 6.73 13.31
C ARG A 58 -10.78 6.68 14.29
N ARG A 59 -11.98 6.30 13.84
CA ARG A 59 -13.16 6.12 14.71
C ARG A 59 -12.93 5.05 15.77
N VAL A 60 -12.36 3.91 15.39
CA VAL A 60 -12.05 2.81 16.31
C VAL A 60 -10.97 3.23 17.33
N MET A 61 -9.92 3.92 16.89
CA MET A 61 -8.85 4.41 17.76
C MET A 61 -9.34 5.47 18.74
N LEU A 62 -10.15 6.43 18.30
CA LEU A 62 -10.76 7.44 19.19
C LEU A 62 -11.65 6.83 20.26
N ARG A 63 -12.23 5.65 20.01
CA ARG A 63 -13.06 4.93 20.98
C ARG A 63 -12.24 4.18 22.03
N LYS A 64 -10.97 3.86 21.74
CA LYS A 64 -10.15 2.95 22.55
C LYS A 64 -8.91 3.61 23.17
N TYR A 65 -8.41 4.72 22.61
CA TYR A 65 -7.18 5.38 23.04
C TYR A 65 -7.36 6.89 23.13
N GLN A 66 -6.77 7.52 24.15
CA GLN A 66 -6.61 8.98 24.21
C GLN A 66 -5.78 9.46 23.02
N THR A 67 -6.12 10.64 22.48
CA THR A 67 -5.54 11.19 21.26
C THR A 67 -4.01 11.19 21.31
N PRO A 68 -3.33 10.42 20.43
CA PRO A 68 -1.88 10.40 20.41
C PRO A 68 -1.34 11.77 19.99
N PRO A 69 -0.20 12.22 20.56
CA PRO A 69 0.37 13.56 20.29
C PRO A 69 0.77 13.76 18.81
N LEU A 70 0.90 12.68 18.04
CA LEU A 70 1.23 12.69 16.61
C LEU A 70 0.14 12.02 15.76
N ALA A 71 -1.12 12.17 16.15
CA ALA A 71 -2.28 11.61 15.44
C ALA A 71 -2.27 11.93 13.94
N GLY A 72 -1.94 13.17 13.55
CA GLY A 72 -1.95 13.60 12.15
C GLY A 72 -1.05 12.74 11.26
N VAL A 73 0.21 12.54 11.66
CA VAL A 73 1.22 11.77 10.90
C VAL A 73 0.86 10.28 10.84
N ILE A 74 0.34 9.73 11.93
CA ILE A 74 -0.06 8.33 11.99
C ILE A 74 -1.21 8.09 11.00
N TYR A 75 -2.25 8.91 11.03
CA TYR A 75 -3.40 8.74 10.15
C TYR A 75 -3.08 9.01 8.68
N THR A 76 -2.19 9.96 8.37
CA THR A 76 -1.75 10.17 6.97
C THR A 76 -0.88 9.03 6.46
N ALA A 77 -0.01 8.46 7.30
CA ALA A 77 0.77 7.26 6.94
C ALA A 77 -0.14 6.04 6.75
N LEU A 78 -1.14 5.83 7.61
CA LEU A 78 -2.16 4.80 7.44
C LEU A 78 -2.97 4.99 6.14
N PHE A 79 -3.31 6.24 5.80
CA PHE A 79 -4.00 6.57 4.55
C PHE A 79 -3.18 6.17 3.33
N ALA A 80 -1.90 6.58 3.31
CA ALA A 80 -0.99 6.21 2.23
C ALA A 80 -0.81 4.68 2.13
N LEU A 81 -0.63 4.01 3.27
CA LEU A 81 -0.52 2.54 3.32
C LEU A 81 -1.78 1.86 2.78
N TYR A 82 -2.98 2.27 3.20
CA TYR A 82 -4.22 1.66 2.72
C TYR A 82 -4.46 1.95 1.24
N SER A 83 -4.20 3.17 0.78
CA SER A 83 -4.32 3.51 -0.65
C SER A 83 -3.37 2.66 -1.50
N MET A 84 -2.13 2.45 -1.04
CA MET A 84 -1.16 1.59 -1.73
C MET A 84 -1.52 0.10 -1.65
N LEU A 85 -2.04 -0.37 -0.52
CA LEU A 85 -2.48 -1.76 -0.36
C LEU A 85 -3.66 -2.07 -1.27
N PHE A 86 -4.63 -1.15 -1.33
CA PHE A 86 -5.80 -1.29 -2.21
C PHE A 86 -5.37 -1.26 -3.66
N TRP A 87 -4.47 -0.34 -4.04
CA TRP A 87 -3.90 -0.31 -5.38
C TRP A 87 -3.30 -1.68 -5.74
N LEU A 88 -2.40 -2.22 -4.90
CA LEU A 88 -1.69 -3.47 -5.16
C LEU A 88 -2.60 -4.73 -5.23
N VAL A 89 -3.75 -4.71 -4.57
CA VAL A 89 -4.68 -5.85 -4.54
C VAL A 89 -5.59 -5.86 -5.77
N PHE A 90 -5.92 -4.68 -6.30
CA PHE A 90 -6.89 -4.53 -7.39
C PHE A 90 -6.24 -4.29 -8.76
N PHE A 91 -4.97 -3.84 -8.82
CA PHE A 91 -4.20 -3.61 -10.06
C PHE A 91 -2.84 -4.30 -10.00
#